data_AF-A0A1C6VWL3-F1
#
_entry.id   AF-A0A1C6VWL3-F1
#
_cell.length_a   1.000
_cell.length_b   1.000
_cell.length_c   1.000
_cell.angle_alpha   90.00
_cell.angle_beta   90.00
_cell.angle_gamma   90.00
#
_symmetry.space_group_name_H-M   'P 1'
#
loop_
_entity.id
_entity.type
_entity.pdbx_description
1 polymer ?
#
loop_
_entity_poly.entity_id
_entity_poly.type
_entity_poly.pdbx_seq_one_letter_code
_entity_poly.pdbx_strand_id
1 'polypeptide(L)'
;MTAEAAGTFRRTQIERSDQRVAWERTDQAFFAAGACHVLAWVCREFYADRSIEMAAVRFAGERQVFHVYAVWDGWAFDHSGWHPEPQLLAVNTEFEGRPLERVKITVSLAEFCEEHHSRMPNQYWRDPLPRAREYVSRYIPPWA
;
A
#
# COMPACT_ATOMS: atom_id res chain seq x y z
N MET A 1 -0.66 11.96 -12.85
CA MET A 1 -0.36 12.20 -11.42
C MET A 1 1.03 11.63 -11.17
N THR A 2 1.82 12.26 -10.29
CA THR A 2 3.20 11.85 -10.02
C THR A 2 3.21 10.84 -8.88
N ALA A 3 3.93 9.72 -9.03
CA ALA A 3 4.14 8.77 -7.94
C ALA A 3 4.86 9.45 -6.77
N GLU A 4 4.52 9.06 -5.54
CA GLU A 4 5.17 9.57 -4.34
C GLU A 4 5.70 8.40 -3.51
N ALA A 5 6.90 8.52 -2.94
CA ALA A 5 7.48 7.45 -2.15
C ALA A 5 6.69 7.26 -0.83
N ALA A 6 6.41 6.00 -0.47
CA ALA A 6 5.71 5.67 0.76
C ALA A 6 6.49 6.13 2.01
N GLY A 7 7.82 6.14 1.90
CA GLY A 7 8.73 6.62 2.94
C GLY A 7 8.55 8.10 3.33
N THR A 8 8.00 8.95 2.44
CA THR A 8 7.66 10.35 2.76
C THR A 8 6.67 10.43 3.93
N PHE A 9 5.82 9.42 4.09
CA PHE A 9 4.79 9.35 5.13
C PHE A 9 5.22 8.48 6.32
N ARG A 10 6.52 8.18 6.47
CA ARG A 10 7.04 7.33 7.55
C ARG A 10 6.55 7.83 8.92
N ARG A 11 5.87 6.93 9.65
CA ARG A 11 5.32 7.22 10.98
C ARG A 11 6.41 7.62 11.97
N THR A 12 6.13 8.69 12.71
CA THR A 12 6.80 9.08 13.95
C THR A 12 6.64 8.02 15.04
N GLN A 13 7.35 8.16 16.15
CA GLN A 13 7.24 7.21 17.27
C GLN A 13 5.82 7.15 17.84
N ILE A 14 5.18 8.30 18.05
CA ILE A 14 3.82 8.36 18.60
C ILE A 14 2.78 7.71 17.68
N GLU A 15 2.88 7.95 16.36
CA GLU A 15 2.00 7.31 15.36
C GLU A 15 2.24 5.79 15.23
N ARG A 16 3.40 5.28 15.69
CA ARG A 16 3.64 3.83 15.75
C ARG A 16 3.01 3.20 16.99
N SER A 17 3.10 3.88 18.13
CA SER A 17 2.64 3.37 19.43
C SER A 17 1.15 3.56 19.68
N ASP A 18 0.53 4.62 19.14
CA ASP A 18 -0.87 4.96 19.37
C ASP A 18 -1.70 4.78 18.10
N GLN A 19 -2.61 3.80 18.11
CA GLN A 19 -3.47 3.50 16.98
C GLN A 19 -4.48 4.60 16.65
N ARG A 20 -4.95 5.35 17.65
CA ARG A 20 -5.89 6.45 17.44
C ARG A 20 -5.17 7.60 16.74
N VAL A 21 -3.95 7.94 17.17
CA VAL A 21 -3.12 8.94 16.50
C VAL A 21 -2.82 8.52 15.07
N ALA A 22 -2.46 7.25 14.84
CA ALA A 22 -2.25 6.72 13.49
C ALA A 22 -3.50 6.81 12.61
N TRP A 23 -4.67 6.53 13.20
CA TRP A 23 -5.96 6.58 12.52
C TRP A 23 -6.36 8.00 12.10
N GLU A 24 -6.08 9.01 12.91
CA GLU A 24 -6.43 10.41 12.67
C GLU A 24 -5.57 11.09 11.58
N ARG A 25 -4.53 10.42 11.08
CA ARG A 25 -3.72 10.89 9.93
C ARG A 25 -4.58 11.00 8.67
N THR A 26 -4.13 11.81 7.70
CA THR A 26 -4.77 11.91 6.38
C THR A 26 -4.83 10.55 5.69
N ASP A 27 -5.80 10.33 4.80
CA ASP A 27 -5.96 9.04 4.11
C ASP A 27 -4.68 8.62 3.38
N GLN A 28 -4.06 9.55 2.66
CA GLN A 28 -2.79 9.30 1.97
C GLN A 28 -1.71 8.84 2.95
N ALA A 29 -1.50 9.53 4.07
CA ALA A 29 -0.49 9.16 5.06
C ALA A 29 -0.81 7.84 5.76
N PHE A 30 -2.09 7.58 6.04
CA PHE A 30 -2.58 6.36 6.67
C PHE A 30 -2.33 5.14 5.78
N PHE A 31 -2.66 5.23 4.49
CA PHE A 31 -2.44 4.16 3.53
C PHE A 31 -0.98 4.04 3.09
N ALA A 32 -0.22 5.13 3.01
CA ALA A 32 1.21 5.09 2.70
C ALA A 32 2.04 4.37 3.77
N ALA A 33 1.70 4.56 5.05
CA ALA A 33 2.51 4.06 6.16
C ALA A 33 1.68 3.53 7.32
N GLY A 34 0.85 2.51 7.06
CA GLY A 34 0.08 1.86 8.11
C GLY A 34 -0.95 0.85 7.62
N ALA A 35 -1.51 1.05 6.43
CA ALA A 35 -2.57 0.20 5.87
C ALA A 35 -2.46 -0.01 4.34
N CYS A 36 -1.25 0.06 3.77
CA CYS A 36 -1.02 -0.11 2.33
C CYS A 36 -1.54 -1.45 1.79
N HIS A 37 -1.35 -2.53 2.55
CA HIS A 37 -1.88 -3.86 2.21
C HIS A 37 -3.41 -3.86 2.24
N VAL A 38 -4.06 -3.28 3.24
CA VAL A 38 -5.52 -3.16 3.25
C VAL A 38 -6.02 -2.43 1.99
N LEU A 39 -5.38 -1.33 1.62
CA LEU A 39 -5.75 -0.58 0.42
C LEU A 39 -5.58 -1.40 -0.87
N ALA A 40 -4.46 -2.11 -1.01
CA ALA A 40 -4.19 -2.95 -2.19
C ALA A 40 -5.23 -4.07 -2.35
N TRP A 41 -5.57 -4.76 -1.27
CA TRP A 41 -6.62 -5.79 -1.29
C TRP A 41 -7.99 -5.20 -1.60
N VAL A 42 -8.34 -4.06 -1.00
CA VAL A 42 -9.61 -3.38 -1.29
C VAL A 42 -9.66 -2.91 -2.75
N CYS A 43 -8.55 -2.44 -3.33
CA CYS A 43 -8.49 -2.08 -4.75
C CYS A 43 -8.80 -3.29 -5.65
N ARG A 44 -8.20 -4.45 -5.37
CA ARG A 44 -8.50 -5.70 -6.09
C ARG A 44 -9.96 -6.11 -5.96
N GLU A 45 -10.55 -5.99 -4.78
CA GLU A 45 -11.98 -6.30 -4.56
C GLU A 45 -12.92 -5.26 -5.20
N PHE A 46 -12.51 -4.00 -5.25
CA PHE A 46 -13.29 -2.91 -5.84
C PHE A 46 -13.45 -3.09 -7.35
N TYR A 47 -12.40 -3.55 -8.02
CA TYR A 47 -12.39 -3.85 -9.45
C TYR A 47 -12.38 -5.37 -9.70
N ALA A 48 -13.36 -6.08 -9.13
CA ALA A 48 -13.43 -7.55 -9.17
C ALA A 48 -13.59 -8.14 -10.59
N ASP A 49 -13.99 -7.32 -11.57
CA ASP A 49 -14.04 -7.68 -13.01
C ASP A 49 -12.65 -7.63 -13.69
N ARG A 50 -11.63 -7.14 -12.99
CA ARG A 50 -10.25 -7.02 -13.48
C ARG A 50 -9.33 -7.98 -12.76
N SER A 51 -8.33 -8.47 -13.49
CA SER A 51 -7.25 -9.31 -12.93
C SER A 51 -6.22 -8.46 -12.18
N ILE A 52 -6.65 -7.77 -11.12
CA ILE A 52 -5.75 -6.97 -10.27
C ILE A 52 -4.87 -7.92 -9.45
N GLU A 53 -3.56 -7.86 -9.69
CA GLU A 53 -2.56 -8.55 -8.90
C GLU A 53 -2.09 -7.69 -7.72
N MET A 54 -1.26 -8.26 -6.84
CA MET A 54 -0.62 -7.52 -5.76
C MET A 54 0.88 -7.73 -5.79
N ALA A 55 1.58 -6.64 -5.50
CA ALA A 55 3.02 -6.64 -5.35
C ALA A 55 3.41 -5.85 -4.10
N ALA A 56 4.62 -6.10 -3.64
CA ALA A 56 5.22 -5.38 -2.54
C ALA A 56 6.66 -5.02 -2.84
N VAL A 57 7.17 -4.07 -2.07
CA VAL A 57 8.56 -3.65 -2.13
C VAL A 57 9.24 -3.94 -0.80
N ARG A 58 10.47 -4.45 -0.90
CA ARG A 58 11.38 -4.65 0.23
C ARG A 58 12.76 -4.14 -0.14
N PHE A 59 13.60 -3.92 0.87
CA PHE A 59 15.02 -3.68 0.61
C PHE A 59 15.68 -4.94 0.05
N ALA A 60 16.61 -4.77 -0.88
CA ALA A 60 17.32 -5.90 -1.47
C ALA A 60 18.01 -6.77 -0.40
N GLY A 61 17.81 -8.08 -0.47
CA GLY A 61 18.30 -9.04 0.52
C GLY A 61 17.54 -9.12 1.85
N GLU A 62 16.51 -8.28 2.06
CA GLU A 62 15.69 -8.33 3.27
C GLU A 62 14.41 -9.14 3.04
N ARG A 63 13.86 -9.73 4.10
CA ARG A 63 12.58 -10.46 4.03
C ARG A 63 11.37 -9.56 4.22
N GLN A 64 11.52 -8.50 5.01
CA GLN A 64 10.42 -7.64 5.41
C GLN A 64 10.06 -6.67 4.29
N VAL A 65 8.78 -6.70 3.89
CA VAL A 65 8.22 -5.69 2.98
C VAL A 65 7.85 -4.43 3.77
N PHE A 66 8.02 -3.27 3.14
CA PHE A 66 7.64 -1.99 3.73
C PHE A 66 6.48 -1.31 3.01
N HIS A 67 6.18 -1.71 1.77
CA HIS A 67 5.10 -1.14 0.98
C HIS A 67 4.41 -2.20 0.13
N VAL A 68 3.10 -2.09 -0.02
CA VAL A 68 2.24 -3.00 -0.79
C VAL A 68 1.32 -2.20 -1.69
N TYR A 69 1.13 -2.67 -2.92
CA TYR A 69 0.34 -1.98 -3.93
C TYR A 69 -0.36 -2.99 -4.85
N ALA A 70 -1.44 -2.53 -5.48
CA ALA A 70 -2.17 -3.29 -6.49
C ALA A 70 -1.54 -3.08 -7.87
N VAL A 71 -1.60 -4.09 -8.74
CA VAL A 71 -0.99 -4.06 -10.08
C VAL A 71 -1.99 -4.50 -11.14
N TRP A 72 -2.05 -3.75 -12.24
CA TRP A 72 -2.83 -4.08 -13.42
C TRP A 72 -2.12 -3.59 -14.68
N ASP A 73 -1.79 -4.50 -15.61
CA ASP A 73 -1.22 -4.17 -16.92
C ASP A 73 -0.07 -3.14 -16.90
N GLY A 74 0.89 -3.33 -16.00
CA GLY A 74 2.05 -2.43 -15.83
C GLY A 74 1.75 -1.12 -15.08
N TRP A 75 0.50 -0.90 -14.65
CA TRP A 75 0.11 0.15 -13.73
C TRP A 75 0.08 -0.35 -12.28
N ALA A 76 0.52 0.50 -11.37
CA ALA A 76 0.41 0.31 -9.93
C ALA A 76 -0.63 1.26 -9.34
N PHE A 77 -1.34 0.79 -8.32
CA PHE A 77 -2.18 1.60 -7.46
C PHE A 77 -1.71 1.53 -6.01
N ASP A 78 -1.40 2.68 -5.45
CA ASP A 78 -1.06 2.84 -4.03
C ASP A 78 -1.65 4.12 -3.43
N HIS A 79 -1.08 4.61 -2.33
CA HIS A 79 -1.49 5.85 -1.68
C HIS A 79 -1.37 7.10 -2.57
N SER A 80 -0.60 7.07 -3.66
CA SER A 80 -0.44 8.17 -4.60
C SER A 80 -1.36 8.05 -5.83
N GLY A 81 -2.19 7.00 -5.89
CA GLY A 81 -3.14 6.74 -6.98
C GLY A 81 -2.58 5.79 -8.04
N TRP A 82 -3.08 5.90 -9.27
CA TRP A 82 -2.63 5.09 -10.41
C TRP A 82 -1.45 5.74 -11.14
N HIS A 83 -0.39 4.95 -11.37
CA HIS A 83 0.78 5.34 -12.15
C HIS A 83 1.48 4.11 -12.73
N PRO A 84 2.35 4.26 -13.75
CA PRO A 84 3.19 3.15 -14.21
C PRO A 84 4.02 2.57 -13.06
N GLU A 85 4.05 1.24 -12.93
CA GLU A 85 4.80 0.54 -11.88
C GLU A 85 6.30 0.93 -11.87
N PRO A 86 6.99 1.12 -13.01
CA PRO A 86 8.37 1.60 -12.99
C PRO A 86 8.56 2.95 -12.30
N GLN A 87 7.56 3.84 -12.36
CA GLN A 87 7.61 5.12 -11.65
C GLN A 87 7.49 4.91 -10.13
N LEU A 88 6.62 3.99 -9.68
CA LEU A 88 6.52 3.60 -8.26
C LEU A 88 7.87 3.18 -7.72
N LEU A 89 8.52 2.26 -8.43
CA LEU A 89 9.78 1.66 -8.02
C LEU A 89 10.91 2.69 -8.03
N ALA A 90 10.95 3.56 -9.04
CA ALA A 90 11.95 4.62 -9.15
C ALA A 90 11.86 5.61 -7.97
N VAL A 91 10.67 6.16 -7.67
CA VAL A 91 10.53 7.16 -6.59
C VAL A 91 10.84 6.57 -5.21
N ASN A 92 10.44 5.32 -4.96
CA ASN A 92 10.77 4.66 -3.69
C ASN A 92 12.27 4.32 -3.59
N THR A 93 12.91 3.91 -4.69
CA THR A 93 14.36 3.62 -4.71
C THR A 93 15.17 4.88 -4.47
N GLU A 94 14.80 5.98 -5.12
CA GLU A 94 15.43 7.28 -4.93
C GLU A 94 15.27 7.77 -3.48
N PHE A 95 14.05 7.71 -2.94
CA PHE A 95 13.77 8.15 -1.58
C PHE A 95 14.57 7.35 -0.52
N GLU A 96 14.62 6.03 -0.67
CA GLU A 96 15.30 5.19 0.32
C GLU A 96 16.83 5.18 0.14
N GLY A 97 17.34 5.67 -1.00
CA GLY A 97 18.78 5.75 -1.27
C GLY A 97 19.50 4.40 -1.33
N ARG A 98 18.74 3.30 -1.50
CA ARG A 98 19.27 1.93 -1.56
C ARG A 98 18.43 1.03 -2.48
N PRO A 99 19.02 -0.04 -3.04
CA PRO A 99 18.31 -0.92 -3.97
C PRO A 99 17.09 -1.59 -3.34
N LEU A 100 16.01 -1.67 -4.13
CA LEU A 100 14.74 -2.27 -3.76
C LEU A 100 14.45 -3.52 -4.62
N GLU A 101 13.73 -4.47 -4.03
CA GLU A 101 13.21 -5.65 -4.71
C GLU A 101 11.68 -5.60 -4.77
N ARG A 102 11.13 -5.79 -5.97
CA ARG A 102 9.71 -6.08 -6.17
C ARG A 102 9.46 -7.56 -5.88
N VAL A 103 8.48 -7.84 -5.04
CA VAL A 103 7.97 -9.19 -4.80
C VAL A 103 6.51 -9.31 -5.19
N LYS A 104 6.13 -10.40 -5.87
CA LYS A 104 4.73 -10.72 -6.16
C LYS A 104 4.10 -11.34 -4.91
N ILE A 105 2.91 -10.91 -4.55
CA ILE A 105 2.12 -11.51 -3.46
C ILE A 105 1.12 -12.49 -4.07
N THR A 106 1.21 -13.76 -3.67
CA THR A 106 0.31 -14.84 -4.12
C THR A 106 -0.55 -15.42 -3.00
N VAL A 107 -0.34 -14.97 -1.77
CA VAL A 107 -1.03 -15.44 -0.57
C VAL A 107 -2.24 -14.56 -0.24
N SER A 108 -3.10 -15.04 0.67
CA SER A 108 -4.23 -14.29 1.20
C SER A 108 -3.82 -13.10 2.08
N LEU A 109 -4.78 -12.22 2.39
CA LEU A 109 -4.55 -11.09 3.30
C LEU A 109 -4.10 -11.57 4.69
N ALA A 110 -4.70 -12.66 5.17
CA ALA A 110 -4.41 -13.23 6.48
C ALA A 110 -2.98 -13.77 6.54
N GLU A 111 -2.60 -14.59 5.56
CA GLU A 111 -1.25 -15.16 5.46
C GLU A 111 -0.19 -14.06 5.31
N PHE A 112 -0.44 -13.04 4.48
CA PHE A 112 0.46 -11.90 4.34
C PHE A 112 0.61 -11.11 5.66
N CYS A 113 -0.50 -10.85 6.35
CA CYS A 113 -0.46 -10.12 7.63
C CYS A 113 0.31 -10.89 8.70
N GLU A 114 0.15 -12.21 8.74
CA GLU A 114 0.89 -13.08 9.65
C GLU A 114 2.40 -13.07 9.34
N GLU A 115 2.78 -13.30 8.08
CA GLU A 115 4.19 -13.36 7.65
C GLU A 115 4.94 -12.04 7.89
N HIS A 116 4.29 -10.90 7.61
CA HIS A 116 4.92 -9.58 7.68
C HIS A 116 4.56 -8.78 8.92
N HIS A 117 3.93 -9.42 9.92
CA HIS A 117 3.47 -8.78 11.16
C HIS A 117 2.63 -7.52 10.90
N SER A 118 1.83 -7.54 9.85
CA SER A 118 0.91 -6.45 9.50
C SER A 118 -0.42 -6.64 10.22
N ARG A 119 -1.17 -5.54 10.42
CA ARG A 119 -2.47 -5.60 11.07
C ARG A 119 -3.54 -6.10 10.09
N MET A 120 -4.34 -7.07 10.50
CA MET A 120 -5.61 -7.38 9.87
C MET A 120 -6.61 -6.22 10.06
N PRO A 121 -7.63 -6.06 9.18
CA PRO A 121 -8.62 -4.98 9.29
C PRO A 121 -9.27 -4.84 10.68
N ASN A 122 -9.55 -5.97 11.34
CA ASN A 122 -10.13 -6.02 12.69
C ASN A 122 -9.16 -5.63 13.83
N GLN A 123 -7.88 -5.38 13.52
CA GLN A 123 -6.85 -4.98 14.49
C GLN A 123 -6.56 -3.47 14.47
N TYR A 124 -7.25 -2.71 13.61
CA TYR A 124 -7.17 -1.25 13.57
C TYR A 124 -8.10 -0.62 14.61
N TRP A 125 -7.84 0.65 14.96
CA TRP A 125 -8.68 1.44 15.87
C TRP A 125 -10.16 1.49 15.47
N ARG A 126 -10.43 1.53 14.15
CA ARG A 126 -11.75 1.44 13.53
C ARG A 126 -11.62 0.65 12.23
N ASP A 127 -12.75 0.24 11.65
CA ASP A 127 -12.76 -0.52 10.39
C ASP A 127 -12.18 0.31 9.23
N PRO A 128 -11.02 -0.08 8.65
CA PRO A 128 -10.40 0.64 7.55
C PRO A 128 -11.06 0.36 6.19
N LEU A 129 -11.93 -0.65 6.05
CA LEU A 129 -12.45 -1.08 4.75
C LEU A 129 -13.34 -0.02 4.07
N PRO A 130 -14.30 0.64 4.76
CA PRO A 130 -15.08 1.72 4.15
C PRO A 130 -14.18 2.89 3.72
N ARG A 131 -13.19 3.23 4.55
CA ARG A 131 -12.21 4.29 4.29
C ARG A 131 -11.37 3.98 3.04
N ALA A 132 -10.91 2.74 2.90
CA ALA A 132 -10.14 2.30 1.74
C ALA A 132 -11.00 2.28 0.46
N ARG A 133 -12.25 1.83 0.56
CA ARG A 133 -13.19 1.79 -0.58
C ARG A 133 -13.48 3.19 -1.11
N GLU A 134 -13.75 4.13 -0.20
CA GLU A 134 -13.90 5.53 -0.55
C GLU A 134 -12.62 6.08 -1.20
N TYR A 135 -11.45 5.75 -0.64
CA TYR A 135 -10.17 6.21 -1.17
C TYR A 135 -9.91 5.72 -2.61
N VAL A 136 -10.13 4.43 -2.90
CA VAL A 136 -10.03 3.86 -4.25
C VAL A 136 -10.92 4.62 -5.23
N SER A 137 -12.16 4.93 -4.83
CA SER A 137 -13.13 5.61 -5.71
C SER A 137 -12.75 7.02 -6.14
N ARG A 138 -11.77 7.66 -5.48
CA ARG A 138 -11.30 9.02 -5.79
C ARG A 138 -10.36 9.06 -7.01
N TYR A 139 -9.81 7.93 -7.43
CA TYR A 139 -8.82 7.85 -8.50
C TYR A 139 -9.41 7.22 -9.76
N ILE A 140 -9.21 7.86 -10.90
CA ILE A 140 -9.60 7.34 -12.21
C ILE A 140 -8.61 6.24 -12.59
N PRO A 141 -9.08 4.99 -12.86
CA PRO A 141 -8.19 3.91 -13.26
C PRO A 141 -7.72 4.08 -14.72
N PRO A 142 -6.60 3.46 -15.11
CA PRO A 142 -6.00 3.65 -16.43
C PRO A 142 -6.81 3.10 -17.62
N TRP A 143 -7.88 2.33 -17.35
CA TRP A 143 -8.79 1.77 -18.36
C TRP A 143 -10.14 2.49 -18.47
N ALA A 144 -10.35 3.57 -17.69
CA ALA A 144 -11.58 4.35 -17.72
C ALA A 144 -11.71 5.22 -18.99
#